data_AF-A0A7Y2MTI0-F1
#
_entry.id   AF-A0A7Y2MTI0-F1
#
_cell.length_a   1.000
_cell.length_b   1.000
_cell.length_c   1.000
_cell.angle_alpha   90.00
_cell.angle_beta   90.00
_cell.angle_gamma   90.00
#
_symmetry.space_group_name_H-M   'P 1'
#
loop_
_entity.id
_entity.type
_entity.pdbx_description
1 polymer ?
#
loop_
_entity_poly.entity_id
_entity_poly.type
_entity_poly.pdbx_seq_one_letter_code
_entity_poly.pdbx_strand_id
1 'polypeptide(L)'
;MKKLILLCCTICFVLSCKKEIDPVALSESITPYKSVSGDPMALGLAGYAKVLCSAIYVSGRKIDEAKVNTGYFLMPDDYSGEVAVAIDTIEKTLTLSLGDT
;
A
#
# COMPACT_ATOMS: atom_id res chain seq x y z
N MET A 1 -43.93 -11.51 17.52
CA MET A 1 -42.81 -10.62 17.09
C MET A 1 -41.43 -11.09 17.57
N LYS A 2 -41.24 -11.47 18.84
CA LYS A 2 -39.93 -11.99 19.35
C LYS A 2 -39.40 -13.27 18.66
N LYS A 3 -40.29 -14.18 18.22
CA LYS A 3 -39.90 -15.42 17.52
C LYS A 3 -39.34 -15.19 16.11
N LEU A 4 -39.71 -14.09 15.44
CA LEU A 4 -39.25 -13.76 14.08
C LEU A 4 -37.83 -13.18 14.08
N ILE A 5 -37.46 -12.46 15.16
CA ILE A 5 -36.12 -11.89 15.34
C ILE A 5 -35.08 -13.00 15.63
N LEU A 6 -35.47 -14.02 16.42
CA LEU A 6 -34.57 -15.12 16.76
C LEU A 6 -34.24 -16.01 15.55
N LEU A 7 -35.20 -16.18 14.63
CA LEU A 7 -35.04 -16.97 13.40
C LEU A 7 -34.10 -16.29 12.39
N CYS A 8 -34.13 -14.95 12.32
CA CYS A 8 -33.28 -14.19 11.40
C CYS A 8 -31.79 -14.24 11.83
N CYS A 9 -31.53 -14.22 13.15
CA CYS A 9 -30.17 -14.25 13.70
C CYS A 9 -29.46 -15.60 13.46
N THR A 10 -30.19 -16.71 13.53
CA THR A 10 -29.62 -18.04 13.23
C THR A 10 -29.32 -18.24 11.75
N ILE A 11 -30.14 -17.70 10.84
CA ILE A 11 -29.91 -17.81 9.39
C ILE A 11 -28.64 -17.05 8.96
N CYS A 12 -28.37 -15.87 9.55
CA CYS A 12 -27.15 -15.11 9.26
C CYS A 12 -25.86 -15.84 9.68
N PHE A 13 -25.91 -16.70 10.71
CA PHE A 13 -24.74 -17.42 11.19
C PHE A 13 -24.34 -18.59 10.27
N VAL A 14 -25.30 -19.26 9.63
CA VAL A 14 -25.03 -20.44 8.77
C VAL A 14 -24.53 -20.04 7.37
N LEU A 15 -24.88 -18.85 6.90
CA LEU A 15 -24.40 -18.31 5.62
C LEU A 15 -22.94 -17.80 5.67
N SER A 16 -22.30 -17.81 6.84
CA SER A 16 -20.88 -17.48 7.01
C SER A 16 -19.98 -18.72 7.07
N CYS A 17 -20.33 -19.80 6.35
CA CYS A 17 -19.33 -20.79 5.95
C CYS A 17 -18.42 -20.16 4.90
N LYS A 18 -17.41 -19.40 5.35
CA LYS A 18 -16.31 -19.00 4.48
C LYS A 18 -15.65 -20.28 3.99
N LYS A 19 -15.70 -20.52 2.67
CA LYS A 19 -14.94 -21.59 2.01
C LYS A 19 -13.49 -21.43 2.46
N GLU A 20 -12.97 -22.45 3.16
CA GLU A 20 -11.58 -22.49 3.57
C GLU A 20 -10.72 -22.47 2.30
N ILE A 21 -9.93 -21.42 2.15
CA ILE A 21 -9.03 -21.26 1.00
C ILE A 21 -7.76 -22.00 1.38
N ASP A 22 -7.45 -23.08 0.65
CA ASP A 22 -6.16 -23.74 0.75
C ASP A 22 -5.07 -22.80 0.18
N PRO A 23 -4.17 -22.26 1.02
CA PRO A 23 -3.14 -21.34 0.58
C PRO A 23 -2.12 -22.01 -0.36
N VAL A 24 -1.94 -23.33 -0.26
CA VAL A 24 -1.01 -24.10 -1.11
C VAL A 24 -1.57 -24.19 -2.51
N ALA A 25 -2.82 -24.65 -2.65
CA ALA A 25 -3.50 -24.72 -3.94
C ALA A 25 -3.61 -23.35 -4.63
N LEU A 26 -3.74 -22.26 -3.86
CA LEU A 26 -3.74 -20.90 -4.41
C LEU A 26 -2.36 -20.53 -4.96
N SER A 27 -1.27 -20.84 -4.24
CA SER A 27 0.10 -20.52 -4.64
C SER A 27 0.55 -21.25 -5.91
N GLU A 28 0.07 -22.47 -6.13
CA GLU A 28 0.37 -23.29 -7.31
C GLU A 28 -0.40 -22.84 -8.57
N SER A 29 -1.49 -22.08 -8.39
CA SER A 29 -2.29 -21.52 -9.50
C SER A 29 -1.76 -20.17 -10.02
N ILE A 30 -0.72 -19.62 -9.39
CA ILE A 30 -0.17 -18.30 -9.74
C ILE A 30 0.57 -18.44 -11.08
N THR A 31 0.11 -17.68 -12.08
CA THR A 31 0.81 -17.56 -13.37
C THR A 31 2.22 -17.00 -13.16
N PRO A 32 3.21 -17.38 -14.01
CA PRO A 32 4.56 -16.85 -13.88
C PRO A 32 4.54 -15.31 -13.81
N TYR A 33 5.18 -14.76 -12.77
CA TYR A 33 5.24 -13.32 -12.59
C TYR A 33 5.92 -12.67 -13.79
N LYS A 34 5.17 -11.84 -14.52
CA LYS A 34 5.72 -10.98 -15.56
C LYS A 34 6.22 -9.70 -14.90
N SER A 35 7.53 -9.49 -14.92
CA SER A 35 8.13 -8.26 -14.41
C SER A 35 7.54 -7.03 -15.10
N VAL A 36 7.29 -5.98 -14.31
CA VAL A 36 6.89 -4.69 -14.85
C VAL A 36 8.03 -4.16 -15.73
N SER A 37 7.71 -3.77 -16.95
CA SER A 37 8.66 -3.12 -17.85
C SER A 37 8.83 -1.65 -17.46
N GLY A 38 10.06 -1.15 -17.44
CA GLY A 38 10.36 0.25 -17.17
C GLY A 38 11.75 0.44 -16.58
N ASP A 39 12.15 1.70 -16.40
CA ASP A 39 13.35 2.05 -15.64
C ASP A 39 13.13 1.71 -14.15
N PRO A 40 13.97 0.85 -13.54
CA PRO A 40 13.86 0.52 -12.12
C PRO A 40 13.89 1.75 -11.21
N MET A 41 14.64 2.79 -11.56
CA MET A 41 14.73 4.01 -10.74
C MET A 41 13.41 4.78 -10.74
N ALA A 42 12.84 5.01 -11.92
CA ALA A 42 11.51 5.62 -12.05
C ALA A 42 10.43 4.83 -11.31
N LEU A 43 10.47 3.49 -11.39
CA LEU A 43 9.51 2.62 -10.70
C LEU A 43 9.68 2.68 -9.17
N GLY A 44 10.93 2.72 -8.68
CA GLY A 44 11.25 2.89 -7.26
C GLY A 44 10.74 4.22 -6.71
N LEU A 45 11.03 5.34 -7.41
CA LEU A 45 10.54 6.67 -7.03
C LEU A 45 9.02 6.76 -7.02
N ALA A 46 8.34 6.18 -8.01
CA ALA A 46 6.88 6.15 -8.05
C ALA A 46 6.29 5.34 -6.89
N GLY A 47 6.92 4.20 -6.55
CA GLY A 47 6.56 3.40 -5.39
C GLY A 47 6.75 4.18 -4.08
N TYR A 48 7.92 4.79 -3.91
CA TYR A 48 8.23 5.62 -2.75
C TYR A 48 7.19 6.75 -2.60
N ALA A 49 6.90 7.49 -3.67
CA ALA A 49 5.90 8.55 -3.67
C ALA A 49 4.56 8.09 -3.13
N LYS A 50 4.10 6.93 -3.57
CA LYS A 50 2.83 6.36 -3.16
C LYS A 50 2.79 6.03 -1.68
N VAL A 51 3.84 5.39 -1.15
CA VAL A 51 3.89 5.02 0.27
C VAL A 51 3.98 6.27 1.16
N LEU A 52 4.82 7.23 0.80
CA LEU A 52 4.98 8.49 1.55
C LEU A 52 3.69 9.32 1.55
N CYS A 53 3.01 9.40 0.40
CA CYS A 53 1.75 10.13 0.26
C CYS A 53 0.66 9.52 1.16
N SER A 54 0.55 8.19 1.19
CA SER A 54 -0.36 7.49 2.08
C SER A 54 0.00 7.68 3.56
N ALA A 55 1.28 7.64 3.92
CA ALA A 55 1.72 7.89 5.29
C ALA A 55 1.28 9.27 5.79
N ILE A 56 1.45 10.32 4.98
CA ILE A 56 1.12 11.69 5.37
C ILE A 56 -0.39 11.93 5.33
N TYR A 57 -1.05 11.67 4.19
CA TYR A 57 -2.42 12.14 3.96
C TYR A 57 -3.51 11.14 4.31
N VAL A 58 -3.20 9.84 4.36
CA VAL A 58 -4.16 8.80 4.76
C VAL A 58 -3.98 8.45 6.23
N SER A 59 -2.74 8.20 6.65
CA SER A 59 -2.44 7.80 8.04
C SER A 59 -2.24 8.99 8.99
N GLY A 60 -2.13 10.22 8.47
CA GLY A 60 -1.98 11.42 9.28
C GLY A 60 -0.62 11.55 9.98
N ARG A 61 0.42 10.90 9.48
CA ARG A 61 1.76 10.97 10.08
C ARG A 61 2.38 12.35 9.86
N LYS A 62 3.23 12.76 10.81
CA LYS A 62 3.99 14.02 10.70
C LYS A 62 4.93 13.93 9.51
N ILE A 63 5.00 15.01 8.72
CA ILE A 63 5.81 15.06 7.49
C ILE A 63 7.28 14.70 7.77
N ASP A 64 7.91 15.33 8.76
CA ASP A 64 9.33 15.12 9.04
C ASP A 64 9.63 13.68 9.48
N GLU A 65 8.73 13.07 10.23
CA GLU A 65 8.84 11.67 10.65
C GLU A 65 8.62 10.71 9.47
N ALA A 66 7.60 10.99 8.64
CA ALA A 66 7.27 10.15 7.50
C ALA A 66 8.38 10.13 6.45
N LYS A 67 9.05 11.27 6.21
CA LYS A 67 10.18 11.37 5.26
C LYS A 67 11.36 10.46 5.62
N VAL A 68 11.62 10.27 6.92
CA VAL A 68 12.75 9.46 7.39
C VAL A 68 12.41 7.96 7.40
N ASN A 69 11.18 7.61 7.78
CA ASN A 69 10.81 6.23 8.11
C ASN A 69 9.98 5.51 7.04
N THR A 70 9.79 6.10 5.86
CA THR A 70 8.84 5.58 4.86
C THR A 70 9.49 5.44 3.51
N GLY A 71 9.25 4.34 2.81
CA GLY A 71 9.45 4.21 1.36
C GLY A 71 10.90 4.21 0.84
N TYR A 72 11.89 4.59 1.64
CA TYR A 72 13.31 4.60 1.25
C TYR A 72 13.81 3.24 0.72
N PHE A 73 13.28 2.14 1.26
CA PHE A 73 13.60 0.76 0.86
C PHE A 73 13.14 0.37 -0.55
N LEU A 74 12.38 1.25 -1.22
CA LEU A 74 11.98 1.07 -2.63
C LEU A 74 13.02 1.64 -3.60
N MET A 75 14.05 2.31 -3.09
CA MET A 75 15.21 2.76 -3.84
C MET A 75 16.37 1.79 -3.62
N PRO A 76 17.30 1.66 -4.58
CA PRO A 76 18.56 0.99 -4.31
C PRO A 76 19.32 1.74 -3.21
N ASP A 77 20.08 1.00 -2.40
CA ASP A 77 20.72 1.52 -1.18
C ASP A 77 21.55 2.79 -1.44
N ASP A 78 22.31 2.78 -2.55
CA ASP A 78 23.18 3.90 -2.98
C ASP A 78 22.42 5.21 -3.22
N TYR A 79 21.10 5.16 -3.47
CA TYR A 79 20.31 6.32 -3.89
C TYR A 79 19.25 6.74 -2.87
N SER A 80 19.01 5.94 -1.83
CA SER A 80 17.94 6.18 -0.85
C SER A 80 18.07 7.52 -0.10
N GLY A 81 19.31 7.99 0.11
CA GLY A 81 19.64 9.27 0.75
C GLY A 81 19.66 10.47 -0.20
N GLU A 82 19.55 10.25 -1.51
CA GLU A 82 19.63 11.28 -2.56
C GLU A 82 18.25 11.73 -3.07
N VAL A 83 17.18 11.21 -2.47
CA VAL A 83 15.82 11.50 -2.90
C VAL A 83 15.33 12.82 -2.31
N ALA A 84 15.13 13.82 -3.16
CA ALA A 84 14.48 15.06 -2.80
C ALA A 84 12.95 14.88 -2.76
N VAL A 85 12.29 15.60 -1.84
CA VAL A 85 10.83 15.53 -1.66
C VAL A 85 10.25 16.93 -1.59
N ALA A 86 9.40 17.27 -2.56
CA ALA A 86 8.57 18.47 -2.55
C ALA A 86 7.15 18.11 -2.11
N ILE A 87 6.56 18.89 -1.19
CA ILE A 87 5.26 18.62 -0.59
C ILE A 87 4.37 19.85 -0.71
N ASP A 88 3.18 19.67 -1.28
CA ASP A 88 2.09 20.66 -1.27
C ASP A 88 1.00 20.17 -0.32
N THR A 89 0.84 20.87 0.81
CA THR A 89 -0.13 20.50 1.85
C THR A 89 -1.54 20.98 1.56
N ILE A 90 -1.71 21.94 0.64
CA ILE A 90 -3.02 22.48 0.23
C ILE A 90 -3.66 21.48 -0.73
N GLU A 91 -2.94 21.15 -1.81
CA GLU A 91 -3.41 20.21 -2.83
C GLU A 91 -3.22 18.75 -2.42
N LYS A 92 -2.55 18.51 -1.28
CA LYS A 92 -2.20 17.17 -0.77
C LYS A 92 -1.44 16.33 -1.79
N THR A 93 -0.50 16.98 -2.48
CA THR A 93 0.37 16.33 -3.46
C THR A 93 1.80 16.29 -2.95
N LEU A 94 2.60 15.39 -3.54
CA LEU A 94 4.04 15.37 -3.33
C LEU A 94 4.75 14.92 -4.61
N THR A 95 6.00 15.31 -4.76
CA THR A 95 6.87 14.92 -5.86
C THR A 95 8.20 14.45 -5.29
N LEU A 96 8.71 13.34 -5.82
CA LEU A 96 10.07 12.89 -5.53
C LEU A 96 10.92 12.95 -6.80
N SER A 97 12.18 13.28 -6.60
CA SER A 97 13.21 13.33 -7.64
C SER A 97 14.53 12.81 -7.07
N LEU A 98 15.41 12.37 -7.96
CA LEU A 98 16.79 12.05 -7.62
C LEU A 98 17.63 13.33 -7.74
N GLY A 99 18.36 13.70 -6.69
CA GLY A 99 19.17 14.93 -6.65
C GLY A 99 18.39 16.20 -6.30
N ASP A 100 19.09 17.33 -6.26
CA ASP A 100 18.52 18.63 -5.87
C ASP A 100 17.54 19.16 -6.94
N THR A 101 16.33 19.51 -6.51
CA THR A 101 15.45 20.46 -7.21
C THR A 101 15.75 21.88 -6.78
#